data_AF-P28642-F1
#
_entry.id   AF-P28642-F1
#
_cell.length_a   1.000
_cell.length_b   1.000
_cell.length_c   1.000
_cell.angle_alpha   90.00
_cell.angle_beta   90.00
_cell.angle_gamma   90.00
#
_symmetry.space_group_name_H-M   'P 1'
#
loop_
_entity.id
_entity.type
_entity.pdbx_description
1 polymer ?
#
loop_
_entity_poly.entity_id
_entity_poly.type
_entity_poly.pdbx_seq_one_letter_code
_entity_poly.pdbx_strand_id
1 'polypeptide(L)' 'MLNIFSLVCICINSALYSSSFFLGKLPEAYAFLNPIVDFMPVIPLL' A
#
# COMPACT_ATOMS: atom_id res chain seq x y z
N MET A 1 -18.78 12.42 17.09
CA MET A 1 -17.66 13.04 16.36
C MET A 1 -16.38 12.19 16.28
N LEU A 2 -16.12 11.23 17.18
CA LEU A 2 -14.92 10.39 17.14
C LEU A 2 -14.80 9.49 15.89
N ASN A 3 -15.93 9.11 15.28
CA ASN A 3 -15.92 8.14 14.19
C ASN A 3 -15.25 8.67 12.90
N ILE A 4 -15.43 9.95 12.58
CA ILE A 4 -14.84 10.58 11.38
C ILE A 4 -13.32 10.69 11.54
N PHE A 5 -12.85 11.09 12.73
CA PHE A 5 -11.42 11.18 13.02
C PHE A 5 -10.75 9.80 12.94
N SER A 6 -11.38 8.75 13.49
CA SER A 6 -10.88 7.38 13.40
C SER A 6 -10.77 6.90 11.95
N LEU A 7 -11.79 7.16 11.13
CA LEU A 7 -11.80 6.77 9.73
C LEU A 7 -10.68 7.47 8.93
N VAL A 8 -10.51 8.77 9.13
CA VAL A 8 -9.41 9.53 8.50
C VAL A 8 -8.04 8.99 8.94
N CYS A 9 -7.86 8.68 10.22
CA CYS A 9 -6.62 8.09 10.73
C CYS A 9 -6.32 6.73 10.07
N ILE A 10 -7.31 5.86 9.89
CA ILE A 10 -7.14 4.57 9.22
C ILE A 10 -6.75 4.77 7.76
N CYS A 11 -7.42 5.68 7.04
CA CYS A 11 -7.11 5.99 5.64
C CYS A 11 -5.68 6.53 5.47
N ILE A 12 -5.24 7.44 6.34
CA ILE A 12 -3.87 7.99 6.28
C ILE A 12 -2.83 6.91 6.58
N ASN A 13 -3.05 6.07 7.60
CA ASN A 13 -2.14 4.97 7.90
C ASN A 13 -2.05 3.97 6.73
N SER A 14 -3.18 3.67 6.09
CA SER A 14 -3.22 2.83 4.89
C SER A 14 -2.44 3.45 3.73
N ALA A 15 -2.61 4.75 3.47
CA ALA A 15 -1.89 5.45 2.41
C ALA A 15 -0.37 5.53 2.67
N LEU A 16 0.04 5.83 3.91
CA LEU A 16 1.46 5.88 4.29
C LEU A 16 2.12 4.50 4.20
N TYR A 17 1.43 3.45 4.67
CA TYR A 17 1.92 2.08 4.57
C TYR A 17 2.02 1.64 3.10
N SER A 18 1.03 1.99 2.28
CA SER A 18 1.04 1.74 0.83
C SER A 18 2.20 2.48 0.16
N SER A 19 2.46 3.76 0.47
CA SER A 19 3.59 4.51 -0.10
C SER A 19 4.95 3.92 0.25
N SER A 20 5.10 3.35 1.46
CA SER A 20 6.35 2.72 1.89
C SER A 20 6.59 1.42 1.12
N PHE A 21 5.50 0.70 0.78
CA PHE A 21 5.57 -0.51 -0.02
C PHE A 21 5.78 -0.22 -1.52
N PHE A 22 5.17 0.85 -2.04
CA PHE A 22 5.21 1.21 -3.47
C PHE A 22 6.52 1.88 -3.90
N LEU A 23 7.31 2.43 -2.96
CA LEU A 23 8.57 3.12 -3.27
C LEU A 23 9.83 2.24 -3.13
N GLY A 24 9.67 1.01 -2.63
CA GLY A 24 10.76 0.04 -2.57
C GLY A 24 10.94 -0.64 -3.92
N LYS A 25 11.92 -0.21 -4.73
CA LYS A 25 12.35 -1.01 -5.88
C LYS A 25 12.72 -2.41 -5.39
N LEU A 26 12.15 -3.45 -6.01
CA LEU A 26 12.61 -4.81 -5.76
C LEU A 26 14.10 -4.93 -6.10
N PRO A 27 14.82 -5.91 -5.51
CA PRO A 27 16.16 -6.24 -5.97
C PRO A 27 16.14 -6.49 -7.49
N GLU A 28 17.22 -6.16 -8.18
CA GLU A 28 17.27 -6.15 -9.66
C GLU A 28 16.81 -7.48 -10.28
N ALA A 29 17.15 -8.61 -9.66
CA ALA A 29 16.71 -9.95 -10.07
C ALA A 29 15.19 -10.13 -10.12
N TYR A 30 14.44 -9.31 -9.38
CA TYR A 30 12.99 -9.35 -9.27
C TYR A 30 12.30 -8.14 -9.92
N ALA A 31 13.04 -7.26 -10.61
CA ALA A 31 12.44 -6.07 -11.23
C ALA A 31 11.29 -6.38 -12.20
N PHE A 32 11.29 -7.57 -12.80
CA PHE A 32 10.20 -8.05 -13.66
C PHE A 32 8.88 -8.31 -12.90
N LEU A 33 8.93 -8.48 -11.57
CA LEU A 33 7.77 -8.67 -10.70
C LEU A 33 7.20 -7.35 -10.16
N ASN A 34 7.85 -6.21 -10.41
CA ASN A 34 7.37 -4.90 -9.95
C ASN A 34 5.88 -4.69 -10.27
N PRO A 35 5.37 -4.98 -11.49
CA PRO A 35 3.95 -4.80 -11.78
C PRO A 35 3.03 -5.64 -10.89
N ILE A 36 3.43 -6.86 -10.50
CA ILE A 36 2.62 -7.73 -9.63
C ILE A 36 2.59 -7.19 -8.20
N VAL A 37 3.75 -6.73 -7.71
CA VAL A 37 3.89 -6.14 -6.37
C VAL A 37 3.07 -4.86 -6.24
N ASP A 38 2.95 -4.08 -7.31
CA ASP A 38 2.09 -2.89 -7.37
C ASP A 38 0.59 -3.20 -7.15
N PHE A 39 0.12 -4.37 -7.60
CA PHE A 39 -1.28 -4.80 -7.38
C PHE A 39 -1.50 -5.54 -6.07
N MET A 40 -0.44 -6.00 -5.39
CA MET A 40 -0.56 -6.79 -4.16
C MET A 40 -1.37 -6.11 -3.04
N PRO A 41 -1.30 -4.78 -2.81
CA PRO A 41 -2.14 -4.09 -1.83
C PRO A 41 -3.65 -4.11 -2.14
N VAL A 42 -4.04 -4.36 -3.41
CA VAL A 42 -5.44 -4.40 -3.86
C VAL A 42 -6.06 -5.79 -3.64
N ILE A 43 -5.25 -6.85 -3.55
CA ILE A 43 -5.71 -8.23 -3.40
C ILE A 43 -6.70 -8.42 -2.23
N PRO A 44 -6.49 -7.85 -1.03
CA PRO A 44 -7.42 -8.03 0.09
C PRO A 44 -8.78 -7.33 -0.08
N LEU A 45 -8.93 -6.48 -1.10
CA LEU A 45 -10.20 -5.82 -1.41
C LEU A 45 -11.10 -6.68 -2.32
N LEU A 46 -10.57 -7.77 -2.88
CA LEU A 46 -11.29 -8.76 -3.70
C LEU A 46 -11.77 -9.94 -2.84
#